data_AF-A0A6I7WYX8-F1
#
_entry.id   AF-A0A6I7WYX8-F1
#
_cell.length_a   1.000
_cell.length_b   1.000
_cell.length_c   1.000
_cell.angle_alpha   90.00
_cell.angle_beta   90.00
_cell.angle_gamma   90.00
#
_symmetry.space_group_name_H-M   'P 1'
#
loop_
_entity.id
_entity.type
_entity.pdbx_description
1 polymer ?
#
loop_
_entity_poly.entity_id
_entity_poly.type
_entity_poly.pdbx_seq_one_letter_code
_entity_poly.pdbx_strand_id
1 'polypeptide(L)'
;MSKHEGKHPNSVYKYENVLVLGGDNGLHKSSFIKYLLPTELHKYIRESAQFDAKDSDSMLNILRCWIPEIVDLGPALKGKGLPALKVFLAKEVDEIRLTYSRTSTIMRRHVSCMASVEGEYPPKGTKWDRRFLPVIAKDSLDYPRVANFDYTDLWAFIWREYTHGVPWWLTSKEEVLRTEILGHPDNRSLKDIVLEVFDFEDASSSRVMKMTSTEILNELPDCIITNRANQIALK
;
A
#
# COMPACT_ATOMS: atom_id res chain seq x y z
N MET A 1 28.40 -5.36 13.72
CA MET A 1 26.99 -4.90 13.85
C MET A 1 27.01 -3.57 14.56
N SER A 2 26.66 -2.49 13.87
CA SER A 2 26.60 -1.15 14.48
C SER A 2 25.55 -1.16 15.60
N LYS A 3 25.96 -0.82 16.83
CA LYS A 3 25.03 -0.55 17.91
C LYS A 3 24.37 0.79 17.59
N HIS A 4 23.05 0.77 17.48
CA HIS A 4 22.24 1.96 17.23
C HIS A 4 22.44 2.95 18.40
N GLU A 5 23.21 4.02 18.18
CA GLU A 5 23.20 5.23 19.02
C GLU A 5 22.10 6.21 18.53
N GLY A 6 21.08 5.71 17.83
CA GLY A 6 19.99 6.54 17.31
C GLY A 6 19.07 7.03 18.42
N LYS A 7 18.62 8.29 18.32
CA LYS A 7 17.71 8.99 19.25
C LYS A 7 16.32 8.35 19.47
N HIS A 8 16.11 7.10 19.07
CA HIS A 8 14.93 6.31 19.36
C HIS A 8 15.29 5.03 20.11
N PRO A 9 15.70 5.11 21.39
CA PRO A 9 16.14 3.94 22.16
C PRO A 9 15.05 2.87 22.35
N ASN A 10 13.78 3.24 22.11
CA ASN A 10 12.62 2.37 22.26
C ASN A 10 11.88 2.08 20.94
N SER A 11 12.37 2.55 19.78
CA SER A 11 11.68 2.23 18.52
C SER A 11 12.03 0.82 18.07
N VAL A 12 10.99 0.02 17.83
CA VAL A 12 11.13 -1.27 17.16
C VAL A 12 11.14 -0.99 15.66
N TYR A 13 12.12 -1.52 14.93
CA TYR A 13 12.20 -1.44 13.47
C TYR A 13 11.07 -2.25 12.82
N LYS A 14 9.86 -1.70 12.85
CA LYS A 14 8.66 -2.33 12.27
C LYS A 14 8.32 -1.67 10.94
N TYR A 15 8.36 -2.48 9.88
CA TYR A 15 7.97 -2.09 8.52
C TYR A 15 6.48 -2.36 8.30
N GLU A 16 5.65 -1.73 9.14
CA GLU A 16 4.20 -1.94 9.15
C GLU A 16 3.46 -1.14 8.08
N ASN A 17 4.15 -0.17 7.46
CA ASN A 17 3.52 0.79 6.57
C ASN A 17 3.66 0.38 5.09
N VAL A 18 2.68 0.80 4.29
CA VAL A 18 2.68 0.66 2.83
C VAL A 18 2.64 2.05 2.21
N LEU A 19 3.66 2.42 1.44
CA LEU A 19 3.63 3.66 0.67
C LEU A 19 2.67 3.50 -0.52
N VAL A 20 1.70 4.40 -0.68
CA VAL A 20 0.75 4.35 -1.79
C VAL A 20 0.92 5.60 -2.64
N LEU A 21 1.43 5.41 -3.86
CA LEU A 21 1.59 6.48 -4.84
C LEU A 21 0.35 6.51 -5.74
N GLY A 22 -0.51 7.49 -5.51
CA GLY A 22 -1.67 7.81 -6.35
C GLY A 22 -1.35 8.88 -7.40
N GLY A 23 -2.22 9.03 -8.39
CA GLY A 23 -2.12 10.02 -9.46
C GLY A 23 -2.37 9.40 -10.83
N ASP A 24 -2.34 10.22 -11.88
CA ASP A 24 -2.59 9.76 -13.24
C ASP A 24 -1.62 8.65 -13.70
N ASN A 25 -2.01 7.93 -14.74
CA ASN A 25 -1.12 6.98 -15.40
C ASN A 25 0.03 7.72 -16.10
N GLY A 26 1.20 7.10 -16.16
CA GLY A 26 2.38 7.69 -16.82
C GLY A 26 3.16 8.71 -15.99
N LEU A 27 2.80 8.97 -14.72
CA LEU A 27 3.56 9.86 -13.83
C LEU A 27 4.88 9.26 -13.29
N HIS A 28 5.33 8.12 -13.83
CA HIS A 28 6.57 7.44 -13.45
C HIS A 28 6.68 6.99 -11.97
N LYS A 29 5.55 6.72 -11.31
CA LYS A 29 5.49 6.34 -9.88
C LYS A 29 6.38 5.15 -9.51
N SER A 30 6.27 4.04 -10.23
CA SER A 30 7.08 2.84 -9.99
C SER A 30 8.55 3.06 -10.34
N SER A 31 8.83 3.80 -11.41
CA SER A 31 10.20 4.17 -11.79
C SER A 31 10.85 5.07 -10.74
N PHE A 32 10.13 6.03 -10.17
CA PHE A 32 10.64 6.91 -9.14
C PHE A 32 11.23 6.12 -7.96
N ILE A 33 10.49 5.15 -7.42
CA ILE A 33 10.97 4.30 -6.32
C ILE A 33 12.11 3.39 -6.78
N LYS A 34 12.00 2.83 -7.99
CA LYS A 34 13.06 1.99 -8.57
C LYS A 34 14.42 2.69 -8.61
N TYR A 35 14.41 3.94 -9.06
CA TYR A 35 15.60 4.78 -9.23
C TYR A 35 16.01 5.53 -7.95
N LEU A 36 15.44 5.21 -6.78
CA LEU A 36 16.08 5.51 -5.50
C LEU A 36 17.29 4.58 -5.25
N LEU A 37 17.35 3.46 -5.95
CA LEU A 37 18.46 2.52 -5.91
C LEU A 37 19.31 2.62 -7.18
N PRO A 38 20.64 2.42 -7.07
CA PRO A 38 21.50 2.25 -8.23
C PRO A 38 21.12 0.98 -9.01
N THR A 39 21.44 0.95 -10.30
CA THR A 39 21.01 -0.10 -11.24
C THR A 39 21.37 -1.51 -10.78
N GLU A 40 22.51 -1.70 -10.11
CA GLU A 40 22.98 -2.99 -9.59
C GLU A 40 22.07 -3.55 -8.48
N LEU A 41 21.30 -2.67 -7.83
CA LEU A 41 20.37 -2.99 -6.74
C LEU A 41 18.91 -3.03 -7.18
N HIS A 42 18.59 -2.73 -8.45
CA HIS A 42 17.21 -2.80 -8.96
C HIS A 42 16.58 -4.18 -8.81
N LYS A 43 17.38 -5.25 -8.74
CA LYS A 43 16.91 -6.62 -8.45
C LYS A 43 16.22 -6.78 -7.09
N TYR A 44 16.45 -5.85 -6.15
CA TYR A 44 15.80 -5.80 -4.85
C TYR A 44 14.51 -4.98 -4.85
N ILE A 45 14.09 -4.48 -6.01
CA ILE A 45 12.78 -3.89 -6.22
C ILE A 45 11.98 -4.85 -7.06
N ARG A 46 10.84 -5.28 -6.51
CA ARG A 46 9.94 -6.19 -7.20
C ARG A 46 8.77 -5.39 -7.72
N GLU A 47 8.84 -5.05 -8.99
CA GLU A 47 7.65 -4.60 -9.71
C GLU A 47 6.66 -5.75 -9.81
N SER A 48 5.38 -5.39 -9.79
CA SER A 48 4.28 -6.30 -10.02
C SER A 48 4.12 -7.48 -9.04
N ALA A 49 4.35 -7.27 -7.74
CA ALA A 49 4.19 -8.30 -6.73
C ALA A 49 2.71 -8.52 -6.38
N GLN A 50 2.22 -9.75 -6.56
CA GLN A 50 0.90 -10.15 -6.07
C GLN A 50 1.02 -10.59 -4.61
N PHE A 51 0.13 -10.09 -3.75
CA PHE A 51 0.05 -10.47 -2.34
C PHE A 51 -1.05 -11.51 -2.12
N ASP A 52 -0.65 -12.73 -1.81
CA ASP A 52 -1.53 -13.76 -1.24
C ASP A 52 -0.84 -14.43 -0.04
N ALA A 53 -1.37 -14.15 1.15
CA ALA A 53 -0.83 -14.70 2.40
C ALA A 53 -0.90 -16.24 2.50
N LYS A 54 -1.67 -16.91 1.64
CA LYS A 54 -1.81 -18.37 1.62
C LYS A 54 -0.91 -19.03 0.59
N ASP A 55 -0.43 -18.29 -0.39
CA ASP A 55 0.45 -18.80 -1.42
C ASP A 55 1.92 -18.61 -0.99
N SER A 56 2.61 -19.72 -0.76
CA SER A 56 4.02 -19.70 -0.38
C SER A 56 4.92 -19.08 -1.45
N ASP A 57 4.57 -19.20 -2.74
CA ASP A 57 5.38 -18.67 -3.83
C ASP A 57 5.21 -17.15 -3.95
N SER A 58 3.98 -16.64 -3.84
CA SER A 58 3.70 -15.20 -3.67
C SER A 58 4.48 -14.61 -2.49
N MET A 59 4.39 -15.26 -1.32
CA MET A 59 5.10 -14.80 -0.12
C MET A 59 6.62 -14.83 -0.31
N LEU A 60 7.16 -15.86 -0.95
CA LEU A 60 8.58 -15.97 -1.23
C LEU A 60 9.06 -14.88 -2.20
N ASN A 61 8.24 -14.55 -3.20
CA ASN A 61 8.54 -13.49 -4.17
C ASN A 61 8.66 -12.12 -3.48
N ILE A 62 7.73 -11.82 -2.57
CA ILE A 62 7.73 -10.61 -1.73
C ILE A 62 8.96 -10.58 -0.81
N LEU A 63 9.24 -11.69 -0.12
CA LEU A 63 10.34 -11.76 0.87
C LEU A 63 11.75 -11.82 0.26
N ARG A 64 11.88 -11.90 -1.07
CA ARG A 64 13.18 -11.91 -1.77
C ARG A 64 13.68 -10.53 -2.19
N CYS A 65 12.92 -9.48 -1.90
CA CYS A 65 13.22 -8.11 -2.31
C CYS A 65 13.16 -7.16 -1.11
N TRP A 66 13.65 -5.94 -1.26
CA TRP A 66 13.55 -4.89 -0.24
C TRP A 66 12.24 -4.11 -0.38
N ILE A 67 11.84 -3.82 -1.63
CA ILE A 67 10.66 -3.01 -1.93
C ILE A 67 9.80 -3.73 -2.98
N PRO A 68 8.76 -4.45 -2.54
CA PRO A 68 7.75 -4.99 -3.42
C PRO A 68 6.68 -3.94 -3.70
N GLU A 69 6.38 -3.77 -4.97
CA GLU A 69 5.21 -3.05 -5.45
C GLU A 69 4.03 -4.02 -5.48
N ILE A 70 3.13 -3.87 -4.51
CA ILE A 70 1.91 -4.65 -4.41
C ILE A 70 0.95 -4.15 -5.51
N VAL A 71 0.64 -5.02 -6.46
CA VAL A 71 -0.37 -4.78 -7.49
C VAL A 71 -1.74 -5.17 -6.96
N ASP A 72 -2.78 -4.55 -7.53
CA ASP A 72 -4.16 -4.86 -7.22
C ASP A 72 -4.42 -4.79 -5.70
N LEU A 73 -4.17 -3.61 -5.13
CA LEU A 73 -4.49 -3.35 -3.72
C LEU A 73 -5.97 -3.63 -3.40
N GLY A 74 -6.87 -3.56 -4.38
CA GLY A 74 -8.31 -3.83 -4.19
C GLY A 74 -8.59 -5.14 -3.44
N PRO A 75 -8.21 -6.31 -3.98
CA PRO A 75 -8.28 -7.60 -3.27
C PRO A 75 -7.59 -7.61 -1.91
N ALA A 76 -6.40 -7.00 -1.80
CA ALA A 76 -5.65 -6.93 -0.55
C ALA A 76 -6.32 -6.03 0.51
N LEU A 77 -7.22 -5.14 0.11
CA LEU A 77 -7.95 -4.23 0.99
C LEU A 77 -9.38 -4.66 1.31
N LYS A 78 -9.96 -5.59 0.54
CA LYS A 78 -11.35 -6.03 0.72
C LYS A 78 -11.45 -7.33 1.51
N GLY A 79 -12.58 -7.48 2.23
CA GLY A 79 -12.94 -8.71 2.94
C GLY A 79 -11.82 -9.28 3.82
N LYS A 80 -11.36 -10.48 3.49
CA LYS A 80 -10.30 -11.18 4.26
C LYS A 80 -8.88 -10.77 3.88
N GLY A 81 -8.68 -10.02 2.79
CA GLY A 81 -7.37 -9.56 2.34
C GLY A 81 -6.73 -8.59 3.34
N LEU A 82 -7.49 -7.59 3.79
CA LEU A 82 -6.98 -6.55 4.67
C LEU A 82 -6.50 -7.11 6.03
N PRO A 83 -7.26 -7.96 6.74
CA PRO A 83 -6.75 -8.64 7.93
C PRO A 83 -5.46 -9.43 7.68
N ALA A 84 -5.36 -10.15 6.55
CA ALA A 84 -4.16 -10.92 6.21
C ALA A 84 -2.94 -10.01 5.96
N LEU A 85 -3.14 -8.89 5.26
CA LEU A 85 -2.11 -7.89 5.02
C LEU A 85 -1.64 -7.25 6.33
N LYS A 86 -2.56 -6.88 7.24
CA LYS A 86 -2.19 -6.34 8.56
C LYS A 86 -1.35 -7.33 9.37
N VAL A 87 -1.73 -8.62 9.34
CA VAL A 87 -0.95 -9.68 10.00
C VAL A 87 0.43 -9.81 9.36
N PHE A 88 0.51 -9.78 8.03
CA PHE A 88 1.80 -9.81 7.32
C PHE A 88 2.69 -8.64 7.72
N LEU A 89 2.18 -7.40 7.66
CA LEU A 89 2.93 -6.17 7.94
C LEU A 89 3.40 -6.07 9.40
N ALA A 90 2.66 -6.67 10.34
CA ALA A 90 2.98 -6.64 11.77
C ALA A 90 4.14 -7.60 12.17
N LYS A 91 4.58 -8.51 11.29
CA LYS A 91 5.64 -9.48 11.61
C LYS A 91 7.01 -8.81 11.65
N GLU A 92 7.79 -9.14 12.68
CA GLU A 92 9.20 -8.77 12.79
C GLU A 92 10.13 -9.86 12.21
N VAL A 93 9.64 -11.08 12.14
CA VAL A 93 10.35 -12.26 11.67
C VAL A 93 9.43 -13.05 10.75
N ASP A 94 9.96 -13.44 9.60
CA ASP A 94 9.32 -14.33 8.66
C ASP A 94 9.93 -15.70 8.73
N GLU A 95 9.07 -16.71 8.75
CA GLU A 95 9.43 -18.10 8.64
C GLU A 95 8.82 -18.63 7.34
N ILE A 96 9.68 -19.03 6.39
CA ILE A 96 9.25 -19.53 5.09
C ILE A 96 9.96 -20.82 4.73
N ARG A 97 9.23 -21.80 4.21
CA ARG A 97 9.79 -23.06 3.75
C ARG A 97 10.07 -22.96 2.25
N LEU A 98 11.35 -23.02 1.88
CA LEU A 98 11.76 -23.08 0.49
C LEU A 98 11.43 -24.45 -0.12
N THR A 99 11.12 -24.47 -1.41
CA THR A 99 10.92 -25.71 -2.17
C THR A 99 12.12 -26.63 -2.00
N TYR A 100 11.86 -27.90 -1.71
CA TYR A 100 12.87 -28.94 -1.41
C TYR A 100 13.71 -28.73 -0.14
N SER A 101 13.46 -27.67 0.64
CA SER A 101 14.11 -27.50 1.94
C SER A 101 13.50 -28.44 2.98
N ARG A 102 14.38 -29.05 3.78
CA ARG A 102 14.01 -29.89 4.92
C ARG A 102 13.52 -29.06 6.11
N THR A 103 14.00 -27.83 6.24
CA THR A 103 13.68 -26.91 7.34
C THR A 103 13.21 -25.57 6.82
N SER A 104 12.46 -24.84 7.65
CA SER A 104 12.09 -23.46 7.37
C SER A 104 13.33 -22.56 7.43
N THR A 105 13.31 -21.53 6.59
CA THR A 105 14.25 -20.40 6.65
C THR A 105 13.60 -19.32 7.49
N ILE A 106 14.32 -18.87 8.52
CA ILE A 106 13.89 -17.79 9.39
C ILE A 106 14.68 -16.55 9.00
N MET A 107 13.99 -15.45 8.70
CA MET A 107 14.61 -14.17 8.33
C MET A 107 13.94 -13.02 9.07
N ARG A 108 14.71 -12.00 9.42
CA ARG A 108 14.12 -10.74 9.94
C ARG A 108 13.38 -10.04 8.81
N ARG A 109 12.25 -9.41 9.15
CA ARG A 109 11.50 -8.59 8.20
C ARG A 109 12.41 -7.47 7.70
N HIS A 110 12.56 -7.39 6.39
CA HIS A 110 13.39 -6.40 5.70
C HIS A 110 12.65 -5.76 4.51
N VAL A 111 11.38 -6.13 4.35
CA VAL A 111 10.52 -5.73 3.25
C VAL A 111 9.75 -4.47 3.65
N SER A 112 9.83 -3.43 2.82
CA SER A 112 9.04 -2.21 2.90
C SER A 112 8.14 -2.11 1.68
N CYS A 113 6.84 -2.34 1.85
CA CYS A 113 5.91 -2.42 0.73
C CYS A 113 5.56 -1.05 0.15
N MET A 114 5.32 -1.02 -1.15
CA MET A 114 4.70 0.11 -1.84
C MET A 114 3.54 -0.36 -2.71
N ALA A 115 2.78 0.58 -3.24
CA ALA A 115 1.86 0.36 -4.33
C ALA A 115 1.74 1.61 -5.20
N SER A 116 1.54 1.40 -6.50
CA SER A 116 1.25 2.43 -7.48
C SER A 116 -0.18 2.22 -7.96
N VAL A 117 -0.99 3.27 -7.94
CA VAL A 117 -2.42 3.22 -8.22
C VAL A 117 -2.82 4.42 -9.05
N GLU A 118 -3.82 4.22 -9.92
CA GLU A 118 -4.37 5.29 -10.74
C GLU A 118 -5.32 6.17 -9.91
N GLY A 119 -5.23 7.48 -10.12
CA GLY A 119 -6.08 8.46 -9.44
C GLY A 119 -5.79 8.59 -7.94
N GLU A 120 -6.77 9.13 -7.22
CA GLU A 120 -6.69 9.24 -5.77
C GLU A 120 -7.02 7.89 -5.13
N TYR A 121 -6.11 7.38 -4.29
CA TYR A 121 -6.27 6.09 -3.62
C TYR A 121 -5.97 6.18 -2.12
N PRO A 122 -6.86 5.68 -1.24
CA PRO A 122 -8.16 5.06 -1.56
C PRO A 122 -9.11 6.03 -2.27
N PRO A 123 -10.18 5.49 -2.85
CA PRO A 123 -11.33 6.32 -3.15
C PRO A 123 -11.81 7.06 -1.91
N LYS A 124 -12.18 8.32 -2.15
CA LYS A 124 -12.76 9.23 -1.16
C LYS A 124 -13.82 8.55 -0.30
N GLY A 125 -13.80 8.83 1.00
CA GLY A 125 -14.80 8.31 1.92
C GLY A 125 -14.63 6.90 2.45
N THR A 126 -13.64 6.18 1.98
CA THR A 126 -13.37 4.82 2.47
C THR A 126 -12.61 4.88 3.79
N LYS A 127 -13.03 4.08 4.80
CA LYS A 127 -12.26 3.91 6.03
C LYS A 127 -10.94 3.22 5.71
N TRP A 128 -9.84 3.92 5.96
CA TRP A 128 -8.50 3.44 5.64
C TRP A 128 -7.74 2.98 6.89
N ASP A 129 -6.89 1.97 6.73
CA ASP A 129 -5.99 1.56 7.82
C ASP A 129 -4.79 2.51 7.90
N ARG A 130 -4.45 2.97 9.10
CA ARG A 130 -3.30 3.86 9.35
C ARG A 130 -1.97 3.41 8.73
N ARG A 131 -1.83 2.12 8.40
CA ARG A 131 -0.63 1.54 7.79
C ARG A 131 -0.36 2.02 6.38
N PHE A 132 -1.34 2.48 5.60
CA PHE A 132 -0.97 3.00 4.28
C PHE A 132 -0.81 4.52 4.28
N LEU A 133 0.25 4.95 3.62
CA LEU A 133 0.71 6.32 3.56
C LEU A 133 0.45 6.84 2.14
N PRO A 134 -0.66 7.56 1.91
CA PRO A 134 -0.98 8.05 0.57
C PRO A 134 -0.13 9.26 0.21
N VAL A 135 0.43 9.24 -0.99
CA VAL A 135 1.10 10.38 -1.64
C VAL A 135 0.50 10.51 -3.03
N ILE A 136 -0.12 11.66 -3.31
CA ILE A 136 -0.78 11.92 -4.59
C ILE A 136 0.16 12.73 -5.48
N ALA A 137 0.69 12.10 -6.52
CA ALA A 137 1.48 12.77 -7.54
C ALA A 137 0.56 13.61 -8.42
N LYS A 138 0.85 14.92 -8.51
CA LYS A 138 0.12 15.86 -9.36
C LYS A 138 0.72 16.03 -10.76
N ASP A 139 1.95 15.58 -10.93
CA ASP A 139 2.71 15.65 -12.18
C ASP A 139 3.72 14.50 -12.20
N SER A 140 4.40 14.34 -13.33
CA SER A 140 5.43 13.33 -13.54
C SER A 140 6.52 13.46 -12.48
N LEU A 141 6.77 12.37 -11.76
CA LEU A 141 7.85 12.33 -10.80
C LEU A 141 9.17 12.31 -11.57
N ASP A 142 10.01 13.30 -11.31
CA ASP A 142 11.38 13.28 -11.79
C ASP A 142 12.19 12.28 -10.97
N TYR A 143 13.06 11.54 -11.63
CA TYR A 143 13.91 10.55 -11.00
C TYR A 143 15.26 10.52 -11.70
N PRO A 144 16.31 10.02 -11.04
CA PRO A 144 17.65 10.01 -11.61
C PRO A 144 17.74 9.21 -12.91
N ARG A 145 17.57 9.89 -14.06
CA ARG A 145 17.78 9.33 -15.41
C ARG A 145 19.21 9.51 -15.92
N VAL A 146 20.00 10.32 -15.23
CA VAL A 146 21.30 10.79 -15.71
C VAL A 146 22.39 9.80 -15.30
N ALA A 147 23.29 9.49 -16.22
CA ALA A 147 24.58 8.92 -15.86
C ALA A 147 25.28 9.89 -14.89
N ASN A 148 25.67 9.41 -13.70
CA ASN A 148 26.34 10.13 -12.60
C ASN A 148 25.45 10.72 -11.48
N PHE A 149 24.21 10.25 -11.28
CA PHE A 149 23.53 10.55 -10.01
C PHE A 149 24.29 9.93 -8.83
N ASP A 150 24.56 10.72 -7.79
CA ASP A 150 25.26 10.25 -6.60
C ASP A 150 24.30 9.58 -5.62
N TYR A 151 24.12 8.27 -5.78
CA TYR A 151 23.35 7.45 -4.85
C TYR A 151 23.98 7.41 -3.44
N THR A 152 25.29 7.63 -3.32
CA THR A 152 25.96 7.64 -2.01
C THR A 152 25.52 8.87 -1.23
N ASP A 153 25.49 10.04 -1.87
CA ASP A 153 25.01 11.28 -1.24
C ASP A 153 23.54 11.17 -0.82
N LEU A 154 22.67 10.65 -1.71
CA LEU A 154 21.25 10.43 -1.40
C LEU A 154 21.07 9.53 -0.16
N TRP A 155 21.72 8.36 -0.14
CA TRP A 155 21.57 7.41 0.98
C TRP A 155 22.30 7.87 2.25
N ALA A 156 23.37 8.66 2.12
CA ALA A 156 24.00 9.33 3.26
C ALA A 156 23.05 10.37 3.90
N PHE A 157 22.34 11.15 3.09
CA PHE A 157 21.30 12.06 3.57
C PHE A 157 20.18 11.30 4.29
N ILE A 158 19.62 10.25 3.66
CA ILE A 158 18.56 9.43 4.27
C ILE A 158 19.04 8.80 5.59
N TRP A 159 20.24 8.24 5.61
CA TRP A 159 20.84 7.66 6.81
C TRP A 159 21.02 8.70 7.93
N ARG A 160 21.45 9.91 7.58
CA ARG A 160 21.55 11.02 8.53
C ARG A 160 20.18 11.35 9.13
N GLU A 161 19.16 11.59 8.31
CA GLU A 161 17.82 11.91 8.82
C GLU A 161 17.28 10.81 9.74
N TYR A 162 17.44 9.55 9.32
CA TYR A 162 17.07 8.38 10.11
C TYR A 162 17.78 8.32 11.47
N THR A 163 19.12 8.46 11.48
CA THR A 163 19.92 8.42 12.73
C THR A 163 19.66 9.62 13.64
N HIS A 164 19.25 10.76 13.08
CA HIS A 164 18.86 11.95 13.83
C HIS A 164 17.44 11.87 14.40
N GLY A 165 16.71 10.79 14.10
CA GLY A 165 15.42 10.49 14.69
C GLY A 165 14.22 11.02 13.91
N VAL A 166 14.38 11.34 12.63
CA VAL A 166 13.23 11.62 11.77
C VAL A 166 12.34 10.37 11.71
N PRO A 167 11.03 10.48 12.01
CA PRO A 167 10.13 9.34 11.95
C PRO A 167 9.87 8.92 10.51
N TRP A 168 9.65 7.62 10.29
CA TRP A 168 9.21 7.04 9.01
C TRP A 168 7.70 6.71 8.98
N TRP A 169 6.97 7.23 9.96
CA TRP A 169 5.51 7.27 10.02
C TRP A 169 5.07 8.73 9.97
N LEU A 170 3.81 8.96 9.64
CA LEU A 170 3.28 10.31 9.52
C LEU A 170 3.31 11.05 10.87
N THR A 171 3.81 12.27 10.84
CA THR A 171 3.70 13.24 11.93
C THR A 171 2.25 13.66 12.12
N SER A 172 1.93 14.29 13.26
CA SER A 172 0.56 14.80 13.50
C SER A 172 0.08 15.77 12.42
N LYS A 173 0.98 16.51 11.77
CA LYS A 173 0.64 17.40 10.65
C LYS A 173 0.31 16.60 9.38
N GLU A 174 1.11 15.59 9.06
CA GLU A 174 0.87 14.73 7.90
C GLU A 174 -0.34 13.82 8.09
N GLU A 175 -0.69 13.46 9.33
CA GLU A 175 -1.93 12.78 9.68
C GLU A 175 -3.17 13.64 9.36
N VAL A 176 -3.09 14.96 9.57
CA VAL A 176 -4.14 15.91 9.14
C VAL A 176 -4.22 15.94 7.62
N LEU A 177 -3.09 16.06 6.91
CA LEU A 177 -3.06 16.02 5.44
C LEU A 177 -3.63 14.69 4.90
N ARG A 178 -3.29 13.56 5.53
CA ARG A 178 -3.89 12.26 5.19
C ARG A 178 -5.40 12.31 5.37
N THR A 179 -5.87 12.85 6.49
CA THR A 179 -7.31 12.98 6.75
C THR A 179 -7.99 13.90 5.74
N GLU A 180 -7.33 14.97 5.30
CA GLU A 180 -7.85 15.84 4.24
C GLU A 180 -7.95 15.09 2.90
N ILE A 181 -6.91 14.36 2.50
CA ILE A 181 -6.92 13.51 1.29
C ILE A 181 -8.08 12.50 1.36
N LEU A 182 -8.30 11.87 2.53
CA LEU A 182 -9.34 10.85 2.73
C LEU A 182 -10.76 11.43 2.92
N GLY A 183 -10.86 12.62 3.49
CA GLY A 183 -12.10 13.20 4.01
C GLY A 183 -12.90 14.02 3.01
N HIS A 184 -12.41 14.18 1.78
CA HIS A 184 -13.23 14.77 0.72
C HIS A 184 -14.32 13.76 0.32
N PRO A 185 -15.56 14.20 0.07
CA PRO A 185 -16.64 13.29 -0.29
C PRO A 185 -16.41 12.56 -1.61
N ASP A 186 -16.88 11.32 -1.73
CA ASP A 186 -16.85 10.58 -2.99
C ASP A 186 -17.90 11.15 -3.94
N ASN A 187 -17.44 11.76 -5.04
CA ASN A 187 -18.29 12.33 -6.08
C ASN A 187 -18.68 11.32 -7.17
N ARG A 188 -18.24 10.07 -7.07
CA ARG A 188 -18.58 9.01 -8.03
C ARG A 188 -20.07 8.65 -7.97
N SER A 189 -20.57 8.02 -9.03
CA SER A 189 -21.93 7.49 -9.06
C SER A 189 -22.09 6.39 -8.01
N LEU A 190 -23.25 6.32 -7.36
CA LEU A 190 -23.64 5.22 -6.47
C LEU A 190 -23.43 3.86 -7.14
N LYS A 191 -23.68 3.78 -8.45
CA LYS A 191 -23.45 2.56 -9.23
C LYS A 191 -21.98 2.12 -9.18
N ASP A 192 -21.05 3.04 -9.41
CA ASP A 192 -19.62 2.74 -9.47
C ASP A 192 -19.09 2.35 -8.08
N ILE A 193 -19.59 3.03 -7.05
CA ILE A 193 -19.27 2.73 -5.65
C ILE A 193 -19.78 1.32 -5.28
N VAL A 194 -21.00 0.98 -5.67
CA VAL A 194 -21.60 -0.34 -5.42
C VAL A 194 -20.84 -1.45 -6.16
N LEU A 195 -20.50 -1.24 -7.44
CA LEU A 195 -19.72 -2.21 -8.23
C LEU A 195 -18.28 -2.36 -7.74
N GLU A 196 -17.74 -1.35 -7.06
CA GLU A 196 -16.45 -1.48 -6.40
C GLU A 196 -16.58 -2.33 -5.13
N VAL A 197 -17.56 -2.07 -4.27
CA VAL A 197 -17.69 -2.79 -2.99
C VAL A 197 -18.13 -4.24 -3.19
N PHE A 198 -19.02 -4.49 -4.16
CA PHE A 198 -19.65 -5.78 -4.39
C PHE A 198 -19.31 -6.33 -5.77
N ASP A 199 -18.99 -7.62 -5.82
CA ASP A 199 -18.85 -8.36 -7.07
C ASP A 199 -20.20 -8.98 -7.45
N PHE A 200 -20.72 -8.61 -8.63
CA PHE A 200 -22.01 -9.09 -9.15
C PHE A 200 -21.85 -10.10 -10.28
N GLU A 201 -20.64 -10.38 -10.76
CA GLU A 201 -20.43 -11.20 -11.95
C GLU A 201 -20.28 -12.70 -11.62
N ASP A 202 -19.92 -13.06 -10.39
CA ASP A 202 -19.68 -14.45 -10.01
C ASP A 202 -20.76 -15.06 -9.09
N ALA A 203 -21.94 -15.32 -9.66
CA ALA A 203 -23.04 -16.01 -8.98
C ALA A 203 -22.77 -17.52 -8.73
N SER A 204 -21.64 -18.04 -9.22
CA SER A 204 -21.24 -19.45 -9.11
C SER A 204 -20.38 -19.73 -7.87
N SER A 205 -19.87 -18.67 -7.24
CA SER A 205 -19.05 -18.75 -6.04
C SER A 205 -19.89 -19.12 -4.81
N SER A 206 -19.36 -19.95 -3.91
CA SER A 206 -20.02 -20.37 -2.66
C SER A 206 -20.19 -19.24 -1.63
N ARG A 207 -20.10 -17.97 -2.05
CA ARG A 207 -20.16 -16.74 -1.24
C ARG A 207 -21.28 -15.79 -1.66
N VAL A 208 -22.31 -16.27 -2.36
CA VAL A 208 -23.50 -15.45 -2.64
C VAL A 208 -24.19 -15.09 -1.31
N MET A 209 -24.14 -13.82 -0.94
CA MET A 209 -24.91 -13.27 0.18
C MET A 209 -26.16 -12.57 -0.35
N LYS A 210 -27.31 -12.89 0.23
CA LYS A 210 -28.52 -12.10 0.03
C LYS A 210 -28.49 -10.94 1.01
N MET A 211 -28.48 -9.72 0.49
CA MET A 211 -28.52 -8.50 1.29
C MET A 211 -29.72 -7.65 0.87
N THR A 212 -30.34 -7.00 1.84
CA THR A 212 -31.35 -5.97 1.63
C THR A 212 -30.69 -4.67 1.17
N SER A 213 -31.44 -3.76 0.56
CA SER A 213 -30.91 -2.45 0.15
C SER A 213 -30.31 -1.67 1.33
N THR A 214 -30.86 -1.81 2.54
CA THR A 214 -30.34 -1.16 3.74
C THR A 214 -29.01 -1.76 4.20
N GLU A 215 -28.88 -3.08 4.14
CA GLU A 215 -27.61 -3.76 4.46
C GLU A 215 -26.53 -3.40 3.43
N ILE A 216 -26.87 -3.32 2.14
CA ILE A 216 -25.95 -2.83 1.10
C ILE A 216 -25.49 -1.41 1.43
N LEU A 217 -26.41 -0.51 1.75
CA LEU A 217 -26.09 0.88 2.09
C LEU A 217 -25.20 1.00 3.33
N ASN A 218 -25.36 0.14 4.33
CA ASN A 218 -24.52 0.15 5.54
C ASN A 218 -23.08 -0.33 5.30
N GLU A 219 -22.85 -1.09 4.23
CA GLU A 219 -21.51 -1.52 3.81
C GLU A 219 -20.83 -0.51 2.88
N LEU A 220 -21.56 0.49 2.37
CA LEU A 220 -21.00 1.53 1.53
C LEU A 220 -20.24 2.58 2.37
N PRO A 221 -19.31 3.34 1.75
CA PRO A 221 -18.62 4.46 2.39
C PRO A 221 -19.57 5.50 3.02
N ASP A 222 -19.26 5.97 4.23
CA ASP A 222 -20.13 6.86 5.02
C ASP A 222 -20.33 8.29 4.43
N CYS A 223 -19.58 8.69 3.38
CA CYS A 223 -19.57 10.07 2.87
C CYS A 223 -19.93 10.23 1.38
N ILE A 224 -20.86 9.41 0.90
CA ILE A 224 -21.40 9.55 -0.47
C ILE A 224 -22.27 10.81 -0.55
N ILE A 225 -21.98 11.71 -1.50
CA ILE A 225 -22.87 12.86 -1.77
C ILE A 225 -24.08 12.40 -2.61
N THR A 226 -25.28 12.83 -2.22
CA THR A 226 -26.45 12.88 -3.12
C THR A 226 -26.23 13.95 -4.20
N ASN A 227 -25.59 13.58 -5.32
CA ASN A 227 -25.47 14.41 -6.52
C ASN A 227 -26.62 14.11 -7.51
N ARG A 228 -26.74 14.88 -8.60
CA ARG A 228 -27.79 14.68 -9.63
C ARG A 228 -27.78 13.28 -10.26
N ALA A 229 -26.64 12.60 -10.29
CA ALA A 229 -26.51 11.22 -10.77
C ALA A 229 -26.96 10.19 -9.70
N ASN A 230 -26.89 10.55 -8.42
CA ASN A 230 -27.29 9.75 -7.26
C ASN A 230 -28.72 10.10 -6.77
N GLN A 231 -29.41 11.02 -7.45
CA GLN A 231 -30.83 11.26 -7.22
C GLN A 231 -31.62 10.07 -7.77
N ILE A 232 -32.02 9.17 -6.87
CA ILE A 232 -33.10 8.22 -7.15
C ILE A 232 -34.33 9.09 -7.42
N ALA A 233 -34.69 9.25 -8.69
CA ALA A 233 -36.02 9.71 -9.04
C ALA A 233 -36.99 8.63 -8.57
N LEU A 234 -37.53 8.81 -7.35
CA LEU A 234 -38.76 8.16 -6.94
C LEU A 234 -39.83 8.64 -7.92
N LYS A 235 -40.16 7.80 -8.89
CA LYS A 235 -41.45 7.86 -9.60
C LYS A 235 -42.42 6.94 -8.89
#